data_AF-A0A9E3WMQ4-F1
#
_entry.id   AF-A0A9E3WMQ4-F1
#
_cell.length_a   1.000
_cell.length_b   1.000
_cell.length_c   1.000
_cell.angle_alpha   90.00
_cell.angle_beta   90.00
_cell.angle_gamma   90.00
#
_symmetry.space_group_name_H-M   'P 1'
#
loop_
_entity.id
_entity.type
_entity.pdbx_description
1 polymer ?
#
loop_
_entity_poly.entity_id
_entity_poly.type
_entity_poly.pdbx_seq_one_letter_code
_entity_poly.pdbx_strand_id
1 'polypeptide(L)'
;MVRHIAFAVLLFVGSIDATIAAQPSVVTFNDDGGWCWFEDERAIIVDGKLIFGSVAAGCHQPARRGNIEVVNYDIETGANQTSVLHHGFELDDHDSPALTVLSDDRILAMYAKHGRDNRICYRITTRPGDTTEWQSERVIVPSQSTSVTYSNLLRLCNENGGKGRLFDFFRGYDGSFKPSWIVSDDEGETWTARGL
;
A
#
# COMPACT_ATOMS: atom_id res chain seq x y z
N MET A 1 69.66 -47.77 34.17
CA MET A 1 69.72 -46.46 33.49
C MET A 1 68.35 -46.25 32.84
N VAL A 2 67.46 -45.49 33.49
CA VAL A 2 66.03 -45.36 33.08
C VAL A 2 65.91 -44.25 32.04
N ARG A 3 65.44 -44.58 30.83
CA ARG A 3 65.12 -43.59 29.78
C ARG A 3 63.67 -43.16 29.94
N HIS A 4 63.45 -41.88 30.21
CA HIS A 4 62.12 -41.27 30.22
C HIS A 4 61.79 -40.82 28.79
N ILE A 5 60.63 -41.25 28.28
CA ILE A 5 60.07 -40.76 27.01
C ILE A 5 59.02 -39.70 27.39
N ALA A 6 59.25 -38.46 26.98
CA ALA A 6 58.27 -37.39 27.10
C ALA A 6 57.36 -37.39 25.87
N PHE A 7 56.05 -37.51 26.07
CA PHE A 7 55.05 -37.23 25.04
C PHE A 7 54.65 -35.75 25.14
N ALA A 8 54.87 -35.00 24.06
CA ALA A 8 54.29 -33.66 23.91
C ALA A 8 52.91 -33.80 23.25
N VAL A 9 51.86 -33.38 23.95
CA VAL A 9 50.52 -33.24 23.36
C VAL A 9 50.43 -31.83 22.80
N LEU A 10 50.34 -31.71 21.47
CA LEU A 10 50.05 -30.45 20.80
C LEU A 10 48.53 -30.25 20.81
N LEU A 11 48.04 -29.30 21.61
CA LEU A 11 46.65 -28.85 21.56
C LEU A 11 46.52 -27.83 20.41
N PHE A 12 45.88 -28.23 19.32
CA PHE A 12 45.41 -27.29 18.31
C PHE A 12 44.13 -26.63 18.84
N VAL A 13 44.24 -25.38 19.27
CA VAL A 13 43.06 -24.51 19.44
C VAL A 13 42.69 -24.02 18.05
N GLY A 14 41.75 -24.71 17.39
CA GLY A 14 41.15 -24.22 16.16
C GLY A 14 40.25 -23.04 16.49
N SER A 15 40.63 -21.84 16.06
CA SER A 15 39.75 -20.68 16.05
C SER A 15 38.58 -21.00 15.11
N ILE A 16 37.39 -21.19 15.66
CA ILE A 16 36.16 -21.15 14.88
C ILE A 16 35.91 -19.69 14.50
N ASP A 17 36.39 -19.27 13.33
CA ASP A 17 35.91 -18.04 12.70
C ASP A 17 34.45 -18.27 12.29
N ALA A 18 33.55 -18.08 13.25
CA ALA A 18 32.13 -17.96 12.98
C ALA A 18 31.96 -16.69 12.14
N THR A 19 31.93 -16.86 10.82
CA THR A 19 31.52 -15.81 9.90
C THR A 19 30.05 -15.53 10.22
N ILE A 20 29.80 -14.47 11.00
CA ILE A 20 28.46 -13.92 11.16
C ILE A 20 28.01 -13.57 9.74
N ALA A 21 27.02 -14.31 9.22
CA ALA A 21 26.39 -13.96 7.97
C ALA A 21 25.95 -12.50 8.07
N ALA A 22 26.32 -11.68 7.09
CA ALA A 22 25.91 -10.28 7.05
C ALA A 22 24.40 -10.23 7.26
N GLN A 23 23.95 -9.50 8.29
CA GLN A 23 22.52 -9.32 8.52
C GLN A 23 21.90 -8.74 7.24
N PRO A 24 20.76 -9.26 6.78
CA PRO A 24 20.10 -8.71 5.60
C PRO A 24 19.88 -7.22 5.84
N SER A 25 20.26 -6.39 4.87
CA SER A 25 20.03 -4.95 4.95
C SER A 25 18.53 -4.69 4.99
N VAL A 26 18.07 -3.98 6.02
CA VAL A 26 16.68 -3.51 6.10
C VAL A 26 16.48 -2.46 4.99
N VAL A 27 15.48 -2.69 4.15
CA VAL A 27 15.04 -1.70 3.15
C VAL A 27 13.89 -0.91 3.75
N THR A 28 14.06 0.40 3.87
CA THR A 28 12.99 1.32 4.32
C THR A 28 12.32 1.93 3.10
N PHE A 29 11.04 1.61 2.90
CA PHE A 29 10.24 2.14 1.79
C PHE A 29 9.66 3.52 2.10
N ASN A 30 9.01 3.67 3.25
CA ASN A 30 8.55 4.94 3.80
C ASN A 30 9.00 5.02 5.27
N ASP A 31 9.67 6.10 5.65
CA ASP A 31 10.18 6.32 7.01
C ASP A 31 9.14 6.95 7.96
N ASP A 32 7.96 7.28 7.46
CA ASP A 32 6.95 8.07 8.16
C ASP A 32 5.51 7.55 7.91
N GLY A 33 5.35 6.39 7.27
CA GLY A 33 4.04 5.89 6.82
C GLY A 33 3.32 5.00 7.85
N GLY A 34 2.03 5.27 8.06
CA GLY A 34 1.06 4.43 8.79
C GLY A 34 0.01 3.82 7.85
N TRP A 35 -0.54 2.68 8.25
CA TRP A 35 -1.60 1.94 7.55
C TRP A 35 -2.30 1.01 8.54
N CYS A 36 -3.53 0.60 8.26
CA CYS A 36 -4.25 -0.37 9.08
C CYS A 36 -4.67 -1.62 8.26
N TRP A 37 -5.14 -2.67 8.93
CA TRP A 37 -5.40 -3.96 8.26
C TRP A 37 -6.74 -4.04 7.52
N PHE A 38 -7.52 -2.96 7.50
CA PHE A 38 -8.88 -2.92 6.94
C PHE A 38 -8.95 -2.33 5.53
N GLU A 39 -7.85 -1.78 4.99
CA GLU A 39 -7.77 -1.34 3.59
C GLU A 39 -6.88 -2.29 2.77
N ASP A 40 -7.39 -2.76 1.62
CA ASP A 40 -6.63 -3.63 0.73
C ASP A 40 -7.02 -3.49 -0.76
N GLU A 41 -6.14 -3.85 -1.69
CA GLU A 41 -4.72 -4.18 -1.46
C GLU A 41 -3.89 -2.92 -1.14
N ARG A 42 -3.18 -2.92 -0.01
CA ARG A 42 -2.29 -1.80 0.37
C ARG A 42 -0.95 -1.81 -0.35
N ALA A 43 -0.58 -2.96 -0.92
CA ALA A 43 0.65 -3.16 -1.66
C ALA A 43 0.42 -4.05 -2.88
N ILE A 44 1.01 -3.66 -4.01
CA ILE A 44 0.97 -4.44 -5.26
C ILE A 44 2.35 -4.49 -5.89
N ILE A 45 2.58 -5.49 -6.74
CA ILE A 45 3.76 -5.55 -7.60
C ILE A 45 3.30 -5.46 -9.05
N VAL A 46 3.84 -4.48 -9.78
CA VAL A 46 3.57 -4.28 -11.22
C VAL A 46 4.88 -3.88 -11.89
N ASP A 47 5.21 -4.55 -12.99
CA ASP A 47 6.42 -4.26 -13.79
C ASP A 47 7.72 -4.20 -12.94
N GLY A 48 7.91 -5.17 -12.04
CA GLY A 48 9.11 -5.23 -11.19
C GLY A 48 9.18 -4.18 -10.08
N LYS A 49 8.13 -3.37 -9.89
CA LYS A 49 8.06 -2.34 -8.86
C LYS A 49 7.08 -2.74 -7.76
N LEU A 50 7.52 -2.63 -6.51
CA LEU A 50 6.65 -2.66 -5.34
C LEU A 50 6.01 -1.28 -5.18
N ILE A 51 4.69 -1.25 -5.14
CA ILE A 51 3.91 -0.06 -4.85
C ILE A 51 3.23 -0.26 -3.51
N PHE A 52 3.31 0.74 -2.63
CA PHE A 52 2.77 0.65 -1.28
C PHE A 52 2.11 1.96 -0.83
N GLY A 53 0.87 1.87 -0.34
CA GLY A 53 0.08 3.00 0.16
C GLY A 53 0.26 3.23 1.66
N SER A 54 0.32 4.49 2.09
CA SER A 54 0.38 4.85 3.52
C SER A 54 -0.11 6.28 3.79
N VAL A 55 -0.31 6.59 5.08
CA VAL A 55 -0.57 7.94 5.59
C VAL A 55 0.67 8.44 6.33
N ALA A 56 1.23 9.57 5.94
CA ALA A 56 2.44 10.07 6.58
C ALA A 56 2.14 10.72 7.95
N ALA A 57 2.86 10.30 8.98
CA ALA A 57 2.68 10.80 10.34
C ALA A 57 3.18 12.24 10.52
N GLY A 58 4.15 12.66 9.70
CA GLY A 58 4.83 13.94 9.80
C GLY A 58 5.80 14.02 10.99
N CYS A 59 6.29 12.88 11.49
CA CYS A 59 7.18 12.82 12.65
C CYS A 59 8.55 13.45 12.36
N HIS A 60 9.07 13.20 11.16
CA HIS A 60 10.37 13.71 10.72
C HIS A 60 10.24 14.99 9.88
N GLN A 61 9.13 15.14 9.16
CA GLN A 61 8.86 16.31 8.32
C GLN A 61 7.39 16.75 8.53
N PRO A 62 7.13 17.80 9.35
CA PRO A 62 5.78 18.21 9.69
C PRO A 62 4.88 18.54 8.50
N ALA A 63 5.46 18.95 7.37
CA ALA A 63 4.72 19.22 6.13
C ALA A 63 4.10 17.96 5.49
N ARG A 64 4.53 16.76 5.89
CA ARG A 64 3.97 15.49 5.43
C ARG A 64 2.77 15.02 6.25
N ARG A 65 2.50 15.64 7.38
CA ARG A 65 1.49 15.17 8.34
C ARG A 65 0.11 15.01 7.69
N GLY A 66 -0.40 13.78 7.71
CA GLY A 66 -1.68 13.38 7.13
C GLY A 66 -1.69 13.29 5.60
N ASN A 67 -0.52 13.33 4.94
CA ASN A 67 -0.48 13.09 3.51
C ASN A 67 -0.87 11.65 3.20
N ILE A 68 -1.68 11.48 2.17
CA ILE A 68 -1.88 10.17 1.53
C ILE A 68 -0.73 9.98 0.55
N GLU A 69 0.09 8.98 0.78
CA GLU A 69 1.34 8.74 0.05
C GLU A 69 1.36 7.34 -0.59
N VAL A 70 2.00 7.27 -1.76
CA VAL A 70 2.30 6.01 -2.44
C VAL A 70 3.81 5.94 -2.70
N VAL A 71 4.43 4.88 -2.22
CA VAL A 71 5.82 4.52 -2.56
C VAL A 71 5.85 3.77 -3.88
N ASN A 72 6.87 4.05 -4.69
CA ASN A 72 7.33 3.29 -5.84
C ASN A 72 8.75 2.80 -5.57
N TYR A 73 8.91 1.50 -5.40
CA TYR A 73 10.20 0.87 -5.18
C TYR A 73 10.54 -0.08 -6.33
N ASP A 74 11.56 0.24 -7.10
CA ASP A 74 12.09 -0.62 -8.15
C ASP A 74 12.94 -1.74 -7.54
N ILE A 75 12.52 -2.99 -7.70
CA ILE A 75 13.11 -4.13 -7.01
C ILE A 75 14.51 -4.46 -7.57
N GLU A 76 14.77 -4.19 -8.84
CA GLU A 76 16.04 -4.49 -9.49
C GLU A 76 17.12 -3.46 -9.13
N THR A 77 16.77 -2.18 -9.23
CA THR A 77 17.71 -1.07 -9.04
C THR A 77 17.77 -0.55 -7.60
N GLY A 78 16.75 -0.84 -6.80
CA GLY A 78 16.57 -0.30 -5.45
C GLY A 78 16.15 1.18 -5.42
N ALA A 79 15.77 1.77 -6.55
CA ALA A 79 15.27 3.14 -6.60
C ALA A 79 13.96 3.25 -5.79
N ASN A 80 13.87 4.22 -4.89
CA ASN A 80 12.74 4.44 -4.01
C ASN A 80 12.21 5.88 -4.16
N GLN A 81 10.94 6.05 -4.49
CA GLN A 81 10.30 7.35 -4.68
C GLN A 81 8.92 7.37 -4.01
N THR A 82 8.54 8.52 -3.45
CA THR A 82 7.22 8.72 -2.83
C THR A 82 6.45 9.80 -3.58
N SER A 83 5.20 9.50 -3.91
CA SER A 83 4.25 10.44 -4.49
C SER A 83 3.14 10.75 -3.51
N VAL A 84 2.73 12.02 -3.43
CA VAL A 84 1.62 12.45 -2.57
C VAL A 84 0.34 12.51 -3.39
N LEU A 85 -0.67 11.72 -3.01
CA LEU A 85 -2.01 11.74 -3.61
C LEU A 85 -2.87 12.86 -3.03
N HIS A 86 -2.75 13.12 -1.73
CA HIS A 86 -3.51 14.16 -1.04
C HIS A 86 -2.66 14.77 0.07
N HIS A 87 -2.52 16.10 0.08
CA HIS A 87 -1.75 16.79 1.12
C HIS A 87 -2.60 17.04 2.37
N GLY A 88 -2.13 16.61 3.54
CA GLY A 88 -2.78 16.91 4.83
C GLY A 88 -4.24 16.49 4.93
N PHE A 89 -4.56 15.28 4.48
CA PHE A 89 -5.92 14.74 4.42
C PHE A 89 -6.52 14.51 5.82
N GLU A 90 -5.93 13.58 6.58
CA GLU A 90 -6.15 13.33 8.01
C GLU A 90 -4.93 12.60 8.57
N LEU A 91 -4.56 12.84 9.83
CA LEU A 91 -3.56 12.01 10.52
C LEU A 91 -4.31 10.82 11.16
N ASP A 92 -4.67 9.85 10.32
CA ASP A 92 -5.35 8.61 10.70
C ASP A 92 -4.91 7.50 9.75
N ASP A 93 -4.50 6.34 10.27
CA ASP A 93 -4.02 5.23 9.45
C ASP A 93 -5.13 4.52 8.67
N HIS A 94 -6.40 4.79 9.03
CA HIS A 94 -7.60 4.29 8.35
C HIS A 94 -7.82 4.94 6.96
N ASP A 95 -7.06 6.00 6.68
CA ASP A 95 -7.14 6.75 5.43
C ASP A 95 -6.15 6.23 4.37
N SER A 96 -5.42 5.15 4.67
CA SER A 96 -4.42 4.58 3.78
C SER A 96 -5.04 4.14 2.45
N PRO A 97 -4.37 4.37 1.31
CA PRO A 97 -4.98 4.11 0.02
C PRO A 97 -4.92 2.62 -0.35
N ALA A 98 -6.06 2.09 -0.78
CA ALA A 98 -6.16 0.81 -1.47
C ALA A 98 -5.76 0.97 -2.93
N LEU A 99 -5.16 -0.08 -3.52
CA LEU A 99 -4.55 -0.07 -4.84
C LEU A 99 -5.06 -1.24 -5.69
N THR A 100 -5.34 -0.99 -6.97
CA THR A 100 -5.56 -2.07 -7.96
C THR A 100 -4.98 -1.68 -9.32
N VAL A 101 -4.61 -2.69 -10.11
CA VAL A 101 -4.20 -2.51 -11.51
C VAL A 101 -5.43 -2.58 -12.42
N LEU A 102 -5.53 -1.65 -13.36
CA LEU A 102 -6.58 -1.57 -14.39
C LEU A 102 -6.23 -2.42 -15.61
N SER A 103 -7.17 -2.58 -16.55
CA SER A 103 -6.95 -3.40 -17.76
C SER A 103 -5.81 -2.93 -18.66
N ASP A 104 -5.44 -1.66 -18.55
CA ASP A 104 -4.40 -1.01 -19.34
C ASP A 104 -3.12 -0.76 -18.52
N ASP A 105 -2.92 -1.52 -17.45
CA ASP A 105 -1.76 -1.48 -16.55
C ASP A 105 -1.56 -0.15 -15.81
N ARG A 106 -2.51 0.80 -15.91
CA ARG A 106 -2.59 1.94 -14.98
C ARG A 106 -3.01 1.46 -13.60
N ILE A 107 -2.67 2.24 -12.58
CA ILE A 107 -3.00 1.93 -11.19
C ILE A 107 -4.08 2.89 -10.71
N LEU A 108 -5.12 2.36 -10.09
CA LEU A 108 -6.14 3.10 -9.37
C LEU A 108 -5.82 3.05 -7.88
N ALA A 109 -5.79 4.20 -7.23
CA ALA A 109 -5.67 4.35 -5.79
C ALA A 109 -6.94 4.99 -5.23
N MET A 110 -7.48 4.43 -4.14
CA MET A 110 -8.73 4.89 -3.52
C MET A 110 -8.58 4.98 -2.00
N TYR A 111 -9.07 6.07 -1.41
CA TYR A 111 -8.93 6.38 0.02
C TYR A 111 -10.12 7.22 0.52
N ALA A 112 -10.38 7.16 1.81
CA ALA A 112 -11.46 7.90 2.46
C ALA A 112 -11.07 8.21 3.91
N LYS A 113 -11.75 9.19 4.53
CA LYS A 113 -11.52 9.50 5.94
C LYS A 113 -12.07 8.44 6.87
N HIS A 114 -11.70 8.50 8.14
CA HIS A 114 -12.27 7.63 9.17
C HIS A 114 -13.67 8.07 9.66
N GLY A 115 -14.69 7.92 8.81
CA GLY A 115 -16.09 8.19 9.17
C GLY A 115 -16.40 9.68 9.32
N ARG A 116 -15.52 10.55 8.82
CA ARG A 116 -15.59 12.01 9.03
C ARG A 116 -16.46 12.71 8.00
N ASP A 117 -16.57 12.14 6.80
CA ASP A 117 -17.41 12.64 5.72
C ASP A 117 -17.95 11.50 4.84
N ASN A 118 -18.62 11.89 3.76
CA ASN A 118 -19.30 10.98 2.84
C ASN A 118 -18.52 10.75 1.53
N ARG A 119 -17.21 11.01 1.52
CA ARG A 119 -16.39 11.03 0.30
C ARG A 119 -15.45 9.84 0.24
N ILE A 120 -15.47 9.17 -0.90
CA ILE A 120 -14.40 8.29 -1.35
C ILE A 120 -13.61 9.07 -2.40
N CYS A 121 -12.33 9.30 -2.14
CA CYS A 121 -11.40 9.97 -3.05
C CYS A 121 -10.62 8.92 -3.85
N TYR A 122 -10.31 9.20 -5.11
CA TYR A 122 -9.46 8.31 -5.90
C TYR A 122 -8.69 9.06 -6.99
N ARG A 123 -7.62 8.41 -7.44
CA ARG A 123 -6.77 8.84 -8.56
C ARG A 123 -6.35 7.63 -9.38
N ILE A 124 -6.12 7.85 -10.66
CA ILE A 124 -5.54 6.87 -11.58
C ILE A 124 -4.20 7.41 -12.07
N THR A 125 -3.19 6.56 -12.21
CA THR A 125 -1.91 6.98 -12.82
C THR A 125 -2.12 7.51 -14.24
N THR A 126 -1.32 8.48 -14.68
CA THR A 126 -1.45 8.98 -16.06
C THR A 126 -0.85 8.02 -17.08
N ARG A 127 0.09 7.18 -16.65
CA ARG A 127 0.76 6.14 -17.45
C ARG A 127 0.69 4.78 -16.75
N PRO A 128 0.73 3.68 -17.54
CA PRO A 128 0.86 2.33 -17.01
C PRO A 128 2.10 2.16 -16.12
N GLY A 129 1.96 1.49 -14.98
CA GLY A 129 3.07 1.14 -14.07
C GLY A 129 3.87 2.30 -13.47
N ASP A 130 3.43 3.55 -13.66
CA ASP A 130 4.16 4.75 -13.25
C ASP A 130 3.36 5.56 -12.22
N THR A 131 3.72 5.38 -10.95
CA THR A 131 3.10 6.11 -9.83
C THR A 131 3.78 7.46 -9.52
N THR A 132 4.67 7.95 -10.39
CA THR A 132 5.24 9.30 -10.25
C THR A 132 4.28 10.39 -10.72
N GLU A 133 3.25 10.03 -11.49
CA GLU A 133 2.27 10.96 -12.03
C GLU A 133 0.85 10.39 -11.98
N TRP A 134 -0.07 11.17 -11.40
CA TRP A 134 -1.46 10.79 -11.20
C TRP A 134 -2.38 11.82 -11.84
N GLN A 135 -3.51 11.35 -12.35
CA GLN A 135 -4.62 12.20 -12.76
C GLN A 135 -5.12 13.04 -11.57
N SER A 136 -5.91 14.07 -11.88
CA SER A 136 -6.59 14.87 -10.85
C SER A 136 -7.46 13.99 -9.94
N GLU A 137 -7.54 14.34 -8.66
CA GLU A 137 -8.39 13.65 -7.70
C GLU A 137 -9.85 13.72 -8.13
N ARG A 138 -10.52 12.57 -8.01
CA ARG A 138 -11.94 12.42 -8.26
C ARG A 138 -12.60 11.96 -6.97
N VAL A 139 -13.89 12.27 -6.83
CA VAL A 139 -14.65 12.02 -5.60
C VAL A 139 -15.94 11.30 -5.93
N ILE A 140 -16.27 10.28 -5.14
CA ILE A 140 -17.55 9.59 -5.13
C ILE A 140 -18.25 9.92 -3.81
N VAL A 141 -19.54 10.22 -3.89
CA VAL A 141 -20.42 10.37 -2.73
C VAL A 141 -21.50 9.29 -2.85
N PRO A 142 -21.38 8.14 -2.14
CA PRO A 142 -22.34 7.04 -2.25
C PRO A 142 -23.76 7.48 -1.89
N SER A 143 -23.90 8.29 -0.83
CA SER A 143 -25.12 9.01 -0.48
C SER A 143 -24.81 10.19 0.44
N GLN A 144 -25.78 11.09 0.64
CA GLN A 144 -25.60 12.25 1.50
C GLN A 144 -25.45 11.89 2.99
N SER A 145 -26.07 10.81 3.44
CA SER A 145 -26.04 10.31 4.83
C SER A 145 -24.88 9.35 5.11
N THR A 146 -24.14 8.93 4.08
CA THR A 146 -23.01 8.02 4.22
C THR A 146 -21.90 8.62 5.09
N SER A 147 -21.22 7.78 5.88
CA SER A 147 -20.02 8.14 6.65
C SER A 147 -18.95 7.08 6.35
N VAL A 148 -18.10 7.36 5.37
CA VAL A 148 -17.23 6.35 4.75
C VAL A 148 -16.09 5.97 5.69
N THR A 149 -15.66 4.71 5.68
CA THR A 149 -14.38 4.26 6.23
C THR A 149 -13.92 3.03 5.43
N TYR A 150 -12.61 2.90 5.21
CA TYR A 150 -11.94 1.72 4.63
C TYR A 150 -12.26 1.50 3.16
N SER A 151 -11.33 1.80 2.26
CA SER A 151 -11.46 1.33 0.88
C SER A 151 -10.85 -0.07 0.75
N ASN A 152 -11.57 -0.97 0.07
CA ASN A 152 -11.11 -2.32 -0.26
C ASN A 152 -11.40 -2.56 -1.74
N LEU A 153 -10.38 -2.31 -2.55
CA LEU A 153 -10.49 -2.16 -3.99
C LEU A 153 -10.14 -3.48 -4.68
N LEU A 154 -11.02 -3.99 -5.54
CA LEU A 154 -10.82 -5.26 -6.24
C LEU A 154 -11.26 -5.15 -7.70
N ARG A 155 -10.43 -5.65 -8.62
CA ARG A 155 -10.81 -5.83 -10.03
C ARG A 155 -11.02 -7.30 -10.37
N LEU A 156 -12.24 -7.68 -10.73
CA LEU A 156 -12.56 -9.03 -11.22
C LEU A 156 -12.64 -9.02 -12.75
N CYS A 157 -11.63 -9.58 -13.43
CA CYS A 157 -11.49 -9.50 -14.90
C CYS A 157 -12.59 -10.21 -15.69
N ASN A 158 -13.19 -11.26 -15.15
CA ASN A 158 -14.23 -12.04 -15.82
C ASN A 158 -15.66 -11.49 -15.64
N GLU A 159 -15.84 -10.54 -14.72
CA GLU A 159 -17.11 -9.84 -14.53
C GLU A 159 -17.42 -8.91 -15.72
N ASN A 160 -18.65 -8.38 -15.78
CA ASN A 160 -19.07 -7.43 -16.80
C ASN A 160 -18.86 -7.98 -18.23
N GLY A 161 -19.19 -9.26 -18.43
CA GLY A 161 -19.03 -9.95 -19.71
C GLY A 161 -17.56 -10.12 -20.13
N GLY A 162 -16.64 -10.27 -19.18
CA GLY A 162 -15.20 -10.43 -19.45
C GLY A 162 -14.44 -9.12 -19.69
N LYS A 163 -15.09 -7.97 -19.48
CA LYS A 163 -14.45 -6.64 -19.59
C LYS A 163 -13.76 -6.22 -18.29
N GLY A 164 -14.11 -6.86 -17.18
CA GLY A 164 -13.68 -6.46 -15.86
C GLY A 164 -14.73 -5.62 -15.14
N ARG A 165 -14.81 -5.80 -13.83
CA ARG A 165 -15.56 -4.94 -12.91
C ARG A 165 -14.69 -4.59 -11.72
N LEU A 166 -14.69 -3.31 -11.38
CA LEU A 166 -14.11 -2.82 -10.15
C LEU A 166 -15.17 -2.83 -9.05
N PHE A 167 -14.72 -3.16 -7.84
CA PHE A 167 -15.46 -3.06 -6.60
C PHE A 167 -14.63 -2.25 -5.63
N ASP A 168 -15.26 -1.34 -4.90
CA ASP A 168 -14.69 -0.83 -3.65
C ASP A 168 -15.67 -1.20 -2.53
N PHE A 169 -15.20 -2.01 -1.59
CA PHE A 169 -15.95 -2.35 -0.37
C PHE A 169 -15.54 -1.40 0.75
N PHE A 170 -16.54 -0.77 1.35
CA PHE A 170 -16.35 0.22 2.40
C PHE A 170 -17.38 0.05 3.51
N ARG A 171 -17.13 0.65 4.66
CA ARG A 171 -18.10 0.76 5.75
C ARG A 171 -18.74 2.14 5.71
N GLY A 172 -20.05 2.25 5.95
CA GLY A 172 -20.64 3.57 6.21
C GLY A 172 -21.91 3.95 5.49
N TYR A 173 -22.36 3.11 4.54
CA TYR A 173 -23.41 3.52 3.61
C TYR A 173 -24.70 3.89 4.34
N ASP A 174 -25.30 5.02 3.95
CA ASP A 174 -26.50 5.61 4.55
C ASP A 174 -26.43 5.77 6.09
N GLY A 175 -25.23 6.03 6.61
CA GLY A 175 -25.00 6.22 8.05
C GLY A 175 -25.02 4.91 8.84
N SER A 176 -24.95 3.77 8.15
CA SER A 176 -24.79 2.47 8.78
C SER A 176 -23.33 2.20 9.14
N PHE A 177 -23.09 1.33 10.13
CA PHE A 177 -21.76 0.80 10.45
C PHE A 177 -21.49 -0.54 9.75
N LYS A 178 -22.16 -0.80 8.63
CA LYS A 178 -22.10 -2.08 7.91
C LYS A 178 -21.18 -1.99 6.69
N PRO A 179 -20.58 -3.12 6.27
CA PRO A 179 -19.96 -3.23 4.96
C PRO A 179 -20.96 -2.94 3.84
N SER A 180 -20.49 -2.30 2.79
CA SER A 180 -21.23 -1.85 1.61
C SER A 180 -20.25 -1.75 0.44
N TRP A 181 -20.75 -1.54 -0.77
CA TRP A 181 -19.85 -1.44 -1.92
C TRP A 181 -20.37 -0.53 -3.03
N ILE A 182 -19.41 0.02 -3.77
CA ILE A 182 -19.64 0.66 -5.07
C ILE A 182 -18.98 -0.19 -6.16
N VAL A 183 -19.50 -0.07 -7.39
CA VAL A 183 -18.94 -0.77 -8.56
C VAL A 183 -18.68 0.20 -9.71
N SER A 184 -17.68 -0.12 -10.53
CA SER A 184 -17.45 0.50 -11.83
C SER A 184 -17.33 -0.59 -12.90
N ASP A 185 -18.04 -0.39 -14.01
CA ASP A 185 -18.05 -1.26 -15.19
C ASP A 185 -17.20 -0.68 -16.35
N ASP A 186 -16.48 0.41 -16.09
CA ASP A 186 -15.77 1.23 -17.08
C ASP A 186 -14.40 1.70 -16.56
N GLU A 187 -13.70 0.81 -15.86
CA GLU A 187 -12.31 1.01 -15.40
C GLU A 187 -12.12 2.31 -14.57
N GLY A 188 -13.13 2.65 -13.75
CA GLY A 188 -13.08 3.75 -12.79
C GLY A 188 -13.62 5.08 -13.33
N GLU A 189 -14.18 5.10 -14.55
CA GLU A 189 -14.76 6.32 -15.13
C GLU A 189 -16.11 6.69 -14.49
N THR A 190 -16.93 5.73 -14.12
CA THR A 190 -18.17 5.97 -13.38
C THR A 190 -18.37 4.91 -12.30
N TRP A 191 -19.01 5.32 -11.20
CA TRP A 191 -19.24 4.47 -10.03
C TRP A 191 -20.70 4.50 -9.64
N THR A 192 -21.22 3.34 -9.22
CA THR A 192 -22.59 3.22 -8.71
C THR A 192 -22.61 2.42 -7.42
N ALA A 193 -23.29 2.94 -6.40
CA ALA A 193 -23.58 2.16 -5.19
C ALA A 193 -24.54 1.00 -5.52
N ARG A 194 -24.23 -0.20 -5.05
CA ARG A 194 -25.03 -1.41 -5.28
C ARG A 194 -25.25 -2.14 -3.95
N GLY A 195 -26.43 -2.75 -3.81
CA GLY A 195 -26.80 -3.53 -2.62
C GLY A 195 -27.30 -2.67 -1.45
N LEU A 196 -28.42 -3.08 -0.85
CA LEU A 196 -29.01 -2.57 0.40
C LEU A 196 -29.39 -3.77 1.27
#